data_AF-A0A7S3FXV6-F1
#
_entry.id   AF-A0A7S3FXV6-F1
#
_cell.length_a   1.000
_cell.length_b   1.000
_cell.length_c   1.000
_cell.angle_alpha   90.00
_cell.angle_beta   90.00
_cell.angle_gamma   90.00
#
_symmetry.space_group_name_H-M   'P 1'
#
loop_
_entity.id
_entity.type
_entity.pdbx_description
1 polymer ?
#
loop_
_entity_poly.entity_id
_entity_poly.type
_entity_poly.pdbx_seq_one_letter_code
_entity_poly.pdbx_strand_id
1 'polypeptide(L)'
;LKNAHQADPYDLDCLLLLGISSTNELEQKEALAHLTNWLRYHPDFCSLPILSKDQEQINLDDIEQAFNEAHNLKASDPQVLTALGVLQFIRRDFEKAASFFEMAIKENPLDHSVWNKYGAALAN
;
A
#
# COMPACT_ATOMS: atom_id res chain seq x y z
N LEU A 1 21.29 -22.99 -4.54
CA LEU A 1 21.06 -23.39 -3.13
C LEU A 1 20.84 -22.12 -2.31
N LYS A 2 19.59 -21.89 -1.92
CA LYS A 2 19.14 -21.08 -0.79
C LYS A 2 19.91 -19.78 -0.52
N ASN A 3 19.55 -18.73 -1.23
CA ASN A 3 19.30 -17.44 -0.59
C ASN A 3 17.93 -17.02 -1.07
N ALA A 4 16.92 -17.71 -0.56
CA ALA A 4 15.60 -17.14 -0.47
C ALA A 4 15.81 -15.84 0.31
N HIS A 5 15.72 -14.71 -0.38
CA HIS A 5 15.41 -13.46 0.28
C HIS A 5 14.31 -13.80 1.26
N GLN A 6 14.64 -13.68 2.54
CA GLN A 6 13.63 -13.57 3.59
C GLN A 6 12.76 -12.45 3.08
N ALA A 7 11.62 -12.80 2.47
CA ALA A 7 10.65 -11.82 2.02
C ALA A 7 10.39 -11.01 3.27
N ASP A 8 10.90 -9.78 3.27
CA ASP A 8 10.77 -8.93 4.42
C ASP A 8 9.26 -8.86 4.68
N PRO A 9 8.74 -9.14 5.88
CA PRO A 9 7.32 -8.97 6.14
C PRO A 9 6.84 -7.54 5.85
N TYR A 10 7.80 -6.60 5.75
CA TYR A 10 7.64 -5.21 5.32
C TYR A 10 7.83 -4.99 3.81
N ASP A 11 8.19 -6.02 3.05
CA ASP A 11 8.37 -5.94 1.60
C ASP A 11 7.00 -5.78 0.93
N LEU A 12 6.65 -4.52 0.67
CA LEU A 12 5.47 -4.15 -0.10
C LEU A 12 5.58 -4.54 -1.58
N ASP A 13 6.58 -5.34 -1.99
CA ASP A 13 6.58 -6.01 -3.28
C ASP A 13 5.29 -6.82 -3.53
N CYS A 14 4.60 -7.27 -2.47
CA CYS A 14 3.25 -7.85 -2.59
C CYS A 14 2.17 -6.83 -3.05
N LEU A 15 2.37 -5.52 -2.91
CA LEU A 15 1.45 -4.50 -3.45
C LEU A 15 1.53 -4.35 -4.98
N LEU A 16 2.58 -4.88 -5.62
CA LEU A 16 2.75 -4.79 -7.07
C LEU A 16 1.62 -5.53 -7.84
N LEU A 17 0.95 -6.48 -7.19
CA LEU A 17 -0.18 -7.21 -7.76
C LEU A 17 -1.46 -6.36 -7.87
N LEU A 18 -1.55 -5.23 -7.16
CA LEU A 18 -2.84 -4.56 -6.89
C LEU A 18 -3.07 -3.33 -7.74
N GLY A 19 -1.99 -2.62 -8.08
CA GLY A 19 -2.05 -1.40 -8.87
C GLY A 19 -2.24 -1.64 -10.37
N ILE A 20 -1.85 -2.79 -10.91
CA ILE A 20 -1.78 -2.98 -12.37
C ILE A 20 -3.05 -3.66 -12.93
N SER A 21 -3.89 -4.25 -12.07
CA SER A 21 -5.01 -5.09 -12.54
C SER A 21 -6.33 -4.86 -11.79
N SER A 22 -6.61 -3.62 -11.37
CA SER A 22 -7.91 -3.23 -10.77
C SER A 22 -9.09 -3.26 -11.77
N THR A 23 -9.18 -4.31 -12.57
CA THR A 23 -10.23 -4.61 -13.54
C THR A 23 -11.17 -5.71 -13.04
N ASN A 24 -10.79 -6.47 -12.00
CA ASN A 24 -11.58 -7.57 -11.45
C ASN A 24 -11.76 -7.47 -9.91
N GLU A 25 -12.96 -7.80 -9.43
CA GLU A 25 -13.35 -7.76 -8.01
C GLU A 25 -12.52 -8.73 -7.15
N LEU A 26 -12.14 -9.88 -7.68
CA LEU A 26 -11.32 -10.86 -6.96
C LEU A 26 -9.94 -10.29 -6.59
N GLU A 27 -9.31 -9.62 -7.55
CA GLU A 27 -7.98 -9.05 -7.38
C GLU A 27 -8.00 -7.85 -6.44
N GLN A 28 -9.09 -7.09 -6.42
CA GLN A 28 -9.32 -6.05 -5.42
C GLN A 28 -9.44 -6.64 -4.00
N LYS A 29 -10.08 -7.80 -3.83
CA LYS A 29 -10.17 -8.46 -2.51
C LYS A 29 -8.81 -8.97 -2.04
N GLU A 30 -8.04 -9.57 -2.94
CA GLU A 30 -6.65 -9.95 -2.66
C GLU A 30 -5.82 -8.71 -2.28
N ALA A 31 -6.06 -7.57 -2.94
CA ALA A 31 -5.43 -6.30 -2.61
C ALA A 31 -5.61 -5.90 -1.15
N LEU A 32 -6.87 -5.85 -0.74
CA LEU A 32 -7.26 -5.45 0.59
C LEU A 32 -6.73 -6.44 1.62
N ALA A 33 -6.74 -7.74 1.31
CA ALA A 33 -6.16 -8.77 2.16
C ALA A 33 -4.67 -8.55 2.43
N HIS A 34 -3.88 -8.27 1.38
CA HIS A 34 -2.44 -8.01 1.53
C HIS A 34 -2.17 -6.74 2.34
N LEU A 35 -2.86 -5.65 2.02
CA LEU A 35 -2.76 -4.37 2.74
C LEU A 35 -3.16 -4.49 4.22
N THR A 36 -4.23 -5.24 4.52
CA THR A 36 -4.66 -5.54 5.89
C THR A 36 -3.58 -6.29 6.65
N ASN A 37 -3.03 -7.34 6.03
CA ASN A 37 -2.02 -8.18 6.66
C ASN A 37 -0.73 -7.40 6.94
N TRP A 38 -0.31 -6.54 6.01
CA TRP A 38 0.84 -5.67 6.24
C TRP A 38 0.64 -4.82 7.50
N LEU A 39 -0.51 -4.17 7.66
CA LEU A 39 -0.82 -3.39 8.87
C LEU A 39 -0.83 -4.26 10.14
N ARG A 40 -1.36 -5.49 10.08
CA ARG A 40 -1.41 -6.43 11.22
C ARG A 40 -0.04 -6.91 11.67
N TYR A 41 0.90 -7.09 10.74
CA TYR A 41 2.26 -7.53 11.06
C TYR A 41 3.21 -6.36 11.35
N HIS A 42 2.82 -5.13 10.99
CA HIS A 42 3.64 -3.95 11.23
C HIS A 42 3.64 -3.56 12.73
N PRO A 43 4.78 -3.53 13.43
CA PRO A 43 4.85 -3.31 14.87
C PRO A 43 4.22 -2.00 15.34
N ASP A 44 4.30 -0.96 14.50
CA ASP A 44 3.73 0.36 14.82
C ASP A 44 2.24 0.49 14.52
N PHE A 45 1.67 -0.41 13.70
CA PHE A 45 0.30 -0.27 13.18
C PHE A 45 -0.62 -1.45 13.54
N CYS A 46 -0.07 -2.54 14.11
CA CYS A 46 -0.82 -3.75 14.43
C CYS A 46 -1.94 -3.53 15.47
N SER A 47 -1.91 -2.42 16.21
CA SER A 47 -2.92 -2.05 17.20
C SER A 47 -4.01 -1.10 16.66
N LEU A 48 -4.03 -0.79 15.36
CA LEU A 48 -5.05 0.08 14.78
C LEU A 48 -6.46 -0.55 14.91
N PRO A 49 -7.49 0.20 15.34
CA PRO A 49 -8.81 -0.35 15.67
C PRO A 49 -9.46 -1.14 14.52
N ILE A 50 -9.26 -0.68 13.29
CA ILE A 50 -9.77 -1.29 12.06
C ILE A 50 -9.33 -2.74 11.87
N LEU A 51 -8.16 -3.12 12.39
CA LEU A 51 -7.61 -4.46 12.26
C LEU A 51 -8.34 -5.50 13.13
N SER A 52 -9.19 -5.02 14.06
CA SER A 52 -10.09 -5.85 14.88
C SER A 52 -11.30 -6.36 14.10
N LYS A 53 -11.59 -5.81 12.91
CA LYS A 53 -12.64 -6.31 12.04
C LYS A 53 -12.24 -7.65 11.39
N ASP A 54 -13.23 -8.47 11.08
CA ASP A 54 -13.03 -9.65 10.25
C ASP A 54 -12.59 -9.22 8.85
N GLN A 55 -11.63 -9.94 8.28
CA GLN A 55 -11.02 -9.58 6.99
C GLN A 55 -12.04 -9.52 5.84
N GLU A 56 -13.09 -10.34 5.90
CA GLU A 56 -14.18 -10.36 4.90
C GLU A 56 -15.06 -9.10 4.96
N GLN A 57 -15.03 -8.36 6.07
CA GLN A 57 -15.82 -7.14 6.27
C GLN A 57 -15.04 -5.87 5.92
N ILE A 58 -13.71 -5.99 5.76
CA ILE A 58 -12.83 -4.87 5.46
C ILE A 58 -12.97 -4.50 3.98
N ASN A 59 -13.34 -3.25 3.73
CA ASN A 59 -13.46 -2.69 2.40
C ASN A 59 -12.33 -1.67 2.10
N LEU A 60 -12.37 -1.05 0.92
CA LEU A 60 -11.37 -0.07 0.50
C LEU A 60 -11.35 1.19 1.38
N ASP A 61 -12.52 1.67 1.81
CA ASP A 61 -12.63 2.86 2.68
C ASP A 61 -12.01 2.59 4.06
N ASP A 62 -12.26 1.40 4.61
CA ASP A 62 -11.69 0.94 5.87
C ASP A 62 -10.15 0.89 5.82
N ILE A 63 -9.59 0.36 4.73
CA ILE A 63 -8.13 0.31 4.54
C ILE A 63 -7.54 1.69 4.35
N GLU A 64 -8.19 2.57 3.58
CA GLU A 64 -7.73 3.94 3.44
C GLU A 64 -7.74 4.69 4.76
N GLN A 65 -8.77 4.51 5.58
CA GLN A 65 -8.77 5.07 6.94
C GLN A 65 -7.60 4.54 7.76
N ALA A 66 -7.33 3.24 7.72
CA ALA A 66 -6.21 2.62 8.42
C ALA A 66 -4.85 3.23 8.03
N PHE A 67 -4.62 3.41 6.74
CA PHE A 67 -3.38 4.00 6.23
C PHE A 67 -3.28 5.50 6.50
N ASN A 68 -4.40 6.22 6.56
CA ASN A 68 -4.42 7.62 7.01
C ASN A 68 -4.07 7.73 8.51
N GLU A 69 -4.57 6.81 9.35
CA GLU A 69 -4.18 6.73 10.77
C GLU A 69 -2.68 6.38 10.90
N ALA A 70 -2.18 5.41 10.14
CA ALA A 70 -0.76 5.08 10.09
C ALA A 70 0.09 6.29 9.65
N HIS A 71 -0.37 7.05 8.67
CA HIS A 71 0.29 8.27 8.22
C HIS A 71 0.30 9.36 9.29
N ASN A 72 -0.78 9.52 10.06
CA ASN A 72 -0.79 10.47 11.19
C ASN A 72 0.20 10.08 12.30
N LEU A 73 0.45 8.77 12.49
CA LEU A 73 1.44 8.27 13.44
C LEU A 73 2.88 8.41 12.90
N LYS A 74 3.07 8.17 11.60
CA LYS A 74 4.37 8.24 10.91
C LYS A 74 4.23 8.92 9.54
N ALA A 75 4.20 10.25 9.54
CA ALA A 75 3.90 11.06 8.36
C ALA A 75 4.92 10.90 7.20
N SER A 76 6.17 10.57 7.50
CA SER A 76 7.23 10.40 6.50
C SER A 76 7.60 8.95 6.22
N ASP A 77 6.76 7.98 6.63
CA ASP A 77 7.06 6.57 6.34
C ASP A 77 6.84 6.29 4.84
N PRO A 78 7.91 5.96 4.06
CA PRO A 78 7.81 5.74 2.62
C PRO A 78 6.90 4.56 2.27
N GLN A 79 6.77 3.57 3.16
CA GLN A 79 5.91 2.41 2.95
C GLN A 79 4.43 2.79 3.08
N VAL A 80 4.10 3.59 4.09
CA VAL A 80 2.74 4.14 4.28
C VAL A 80 2.35 5.06 3.11
N LEU A 81 3.26 5.94 2.69
CA LEU A 81 3.05 6.82 1.53
C LEU A 81 2.81 6.02 0.24
N THR A 82 3.60 4.97 0.02
CA THR A 82 3.43 4.08 -1.14
C THR A 82 2.07 3.38 -1.12
N ALA A 83 1.64 2.86 0.03
CA ALA A 83 0.33 2.23 0.17
C ALA A 83 -0.83 3.21 -0.09
N LEU A 84 -0.75 4.44 0.44
CA LEU A 84 -1.72 5.49 0.14
C LEU A 84 -1.77 5.81 -1.36
N GLY A 85 -0.62 5.91 -2.03
CA GLY A 85 -0.56 6.10 -3.48
C GLY A 85 -1.24 4.97 -4.26
N VAL A 86 -1.02 3.71 -3.87
CA VAL A 86 -1.70 2.54 -4.48
C VAL A 86 -3.22 2.60 -4.27
N LEU A 87 -3.69 2.99 -3.09
CA LEU A 87 -5.12 3.11 -2.81
C LEU A 87 -5.79 4.17 -3.69
N GLN A 88 -5.15 5.33 -3.89
CA GLN A 88 -5.67 6.36 -4.80
C GLN A 88 -5.63 5.89 -6.25
N PHE A 89 -4.59 5.14 -6.64
CA PHE A 89 -4.50 4.56 -7.97
C PHE A 89 -5.67 3.60 -8.24
N ILE A 90 -6.01 2.72 -7.27
CA ILE A 90 -7.17 1.82 -7.35
C ILE A 90 -8.48 2.61 -7.49
N ARG A 91 -8.61 3.75 -6.80
CA ARG A 91 -9.75 4.68 -6.95
C ARG A 91 -9.75 5.47 -8.26
N ARG A 92 -8.71 5.31 -9.09
CA ARG A 92 -8.48 6.07 -10.32
C ARG A 92 -8.27 7.58 -10.07
N ASP A 93 -7.85 7.94 -8.86
CA ASP A 93 -7.35 9.28 -8.54
C ASP A 93 -5.82 9.30 -8.76
N PHE A 94 -5.45 9.34 -10.04
CA PHE A 94 -4.06 9.22 -10.46
C PHE A 94 -3.20 10.43 -10.06
N GLU A 95 -3.80 11.61 -9.96
CA GLU A 95 -3.12 12.84 -9.52
C GLU A 95 -2.70 12.73 -8.05
N LYS A 96 -3.63 12.30 -7.19
CA LYS A 96 -3.34 12.09 -5.76
C LYS A 96 -2.42 10.89 -5.56
N ALA A 97 -2.55 9.84 -6.37
CA ALA A 97 -1.63 8.71 -6.37
C ALA A 97 -0.19 9.16 -6.68
N ALA A 98 0.00 9.92 -7.76
CA ALA A 98 1.29 10.46 -8.16
C ALA A 98 1.90 11.34 -7.07
N SER A 99 1.09 12.16 -6.39
CA SER A 99 1.54 13.01 -5.27
C SER A 99 2.11 12.17 -4.11
N PHE A 100 1.42 11.12 -3.70
CA PHE A 100 1.92 10.22 -2.64
C PHE A 100 3.17 9.45 -3.05
N PHE A 101 3.24 8.97 -4.30
CA PHE A 101 4.45 8.31 -4.79
C PHE A 101 5.64 9.27 -4.86
N GLU A 102 5.42 10.53 -5.24
CA GLU A 102 6.47 11.55 -5.22
C GLU A 102 6.99 11.78 -3.78
N MET A 103 6.09 11.83 -2.79
CA MET A 103 6.48 11.92 -1.38
C MET A 103 7.30 10.70 -0.93
N ALA A 104 6.84 9.48 -1.26
CA ALA A 104 7.57 8.26 -0.93
C ALA A 104 8.96 8.21 -1.56
N ILE A 105 9.09 8.65 -2.82
CA ILE A 105 10.38 8.77 -3.53
C ILE A 105 11.31 9.77 -2.85
N LYS A 106 10.79 10.90 -2.34
CA LYS A 106 11.62 11.87 -1.60
C LYS A 106 12.21 11.27 -0.33
N GLU A 107 11.45 10.42 0.37
CA GLU A 107 11.90 9.76 1.60
C GLU A 107 12.84 8.58 1.33
N ASN A 108 12.61 7.81 0.25
CA ASN A 108 13.49 6.73 -0.18
C ASN A 108 13.72 6.71 -1.70
N PRO A 109 14.68 7.51 -2.22
CA PRO A 109 14.91 7.64 -3.66
C PRO A 109 15.44 6.37 -4.34
N LEU A 110 15.99 5.42 -3.57
CA LEU A 110 16.62 4.19 -4.07
C LEU A 110 15.60 3.06 -4.30
N ASP A 111 14.36 3.23 -3.85
CA ASP A 111 13.30 2.25 -4.06
C ASP A 111 12.73 2.36 -5.48
N HIS A 112 13.26 1.53 -6.38
CA HIS A 112 12.81 1.46 -7.77
C HIS A 112 11.36 0.97 -7.93
N SER A 113 10.79 0.29 -6.94
CA SER A 113 9.42 -0.21 -7.01
C SER A 113 8.41 0.95 -7.06
N VAL A 114 8.68 2.03 -6.31
CA VAL A 114 7.82 3.22 -6.25
C VAL A 114 7.92 4.04 -7.53
N TRP A 115 9.10 4.14 -8.13
CA TRP A 115 9.28 4.81 -9.43
C TRP A 115 8.43 4.19 -10.54
N ASN A 116 8.32 2.86 -10.57
CA ASN A 116 7.45 2.17 -11.53
C ASN A 116 5.97 2.53 -11.32
N LYS A 117 5.52 2.63 -10.05
CA LYS A 117 4.14 3.01 -9.71
C LYS A 117 3.87 4.48 -10.06
N TYR A 118 4.84 5.36 -9.80
CA TYR A 118 4.78 6.76 -10.19
C TYR A 118 4.65 6.91 -11.71
N GLY A 119 5.48 6.21 -12.48
CA GLY A 119 5.38 6.19 -13.94
C GLY A 119 4.03 5.69 -14.45
N ALA A 120 3.47 4.64 -13.84
CA ALA A 120 2.14 4.13 -14.17
C ALA A 120 1.02 5.16 -13.86
N ALA A 121 1.12 5.87 -12.74
CA ALA A 121 0.17 6.93 -12.38
C ALA A 121 0.20 8.09 -13.37
N LEU A 122 1.38 8.49 -13.85
CA LEU A 122 1.51 9.57 -14.84
C LEU A 122 1.03 9.19 -16.25
N ALA A 123 0.88 7.90 -16.54
CA ALA A 123 0.49 7.40 -17.85
C ALA A 123 -1.03 7.18 -18.05
N ASN A 124 -1.83 7.29 -16.99
CA ASN A 124 -3.29 7.10 -17.00
C ASN A 124 -4.04 8.44 -16.89
#